data_AF-A0A3D4FMH8-F1
#
_entry.id   AF-A0A3D4FMH8-F1
#
_cell.length_a   1.000
_cell.length_b   1.000
_cell.length_c   1.000
_cell.angle_alpha   90.00
_cell.angle_beta   90.00
_cell.angle_gamma   90.00
#
_symmetry.space_group_name_H-M   'P 1'
#
loop_
_entity.id
_entity.type
_entity.pdbx_description
1 polymer ?
#
loop_
_entity_poly.entity_id
_entity_poly.type
_entity_poly.pdbx_seq_one_letter_code
_entity_poly.pdbx_strand_id
1 'polypeptide(L)'
;MLSREAMFSREEFIQMSLQLNLFFLRIQKEHSTFLEAGFTQKNPDRIEEAAYFRRSFDQLLLEAVRLSKNVVPSEVMLSGEFFTEFTLDAELSTQFFTGIPINTNITRIQLGMIPGPESEIPGILENRVTFLNKRAIYLTNNLIDFKKKLLEDVVNCRIFTFNYPLLIDHILREAELFVTLLTRLQNNQFLHLMDEIAEQ
;
A
#
# COMPACT_ATOMS: atom_id res chain seq x y z
N MET A 1 12.58 -36.75 -10.27
CA MET A 1 13.50 -35.73 -9.72
C MET A 1 12.63 -34.53 -9.42
N LEU A 2 12.08 -34.47 -8.19
CA LEU A 2 11.17 -33.41 -7.77
C LEU A 2 11.99 -32.14 -7.58
N SER A 3 11.66 -31.09 -8.32
CA SER A 3 12.19 -29.74 -8.09
C SER A 3 11.95 -29.35 -6.64
N ARG A 4 13.01 -29.07 -5.89
CA ARG A 4 12.88 -28.41 -4.59
C ARG A 4 12.28 -27.03 -4.86
N GLU A 5 11.02 -26.84 -4.52
CA GLU A 5 10.44 -25.51 -4.34
C GLU A 5 11.31 -24.79 -3.30
N ALA A 6 12.04 -23.76 -3.73
CA ALA A 6 12.85 -22.97 -2.82
C ALA A 6 11.91 -22.12 -1.94
N MET A 7 11.65 -22.61 -0.72
CA MET A 7 11.01 -21.81 0.32
C MET A 7 11.90 -20.61 0.65
N PHE A 8 11.32 -19.42 0.81
CA PHE A 8 12.06 -18.27 1.31
C PHE A 8 12.69 -18.58 2.66
N SER A 9 13.90 -18.06 2.86
CA SER A 9 14.41 -17.88 4.21
C SER A 9 13.51 -16.92 4.99
N ARG A 10 13.55 -17.05 6.31
CA ARG A 10 12.84 -16.17 7.24
C ARG A 10 13.14 -14.69 7.00
N GLU A 11 14.39 -14.38 6.68
CA GLU A 11 14.86 -13.03 6.40
C GLU A 11 14.27 -12.49 5.09
N GLU A 12 14.34 -13.26 4.00
CA GLU A 12 13.76 -12.87 2.70
C GLU A 12 12.25 -12.63 2.81
N PHE A 13 11.53 -13.49 3.54
CA PHE A 13 10.09 -13.30 3.80
C PHE A 13 9.81 -11.96 4.50
N ILE A 14 10.58 -11.65 5.55
CA ILE A 14 10.42 -10.41 6.32
C ILE A 14 10.72 -9.19 5.46
N GLN A 15 11.86 -9.18 4.76
CA GLN A 15 12.28 -8.05 3.94
C GLN A 15 11.30 -7.81 2.79
N MET A 16 10.94 -8.85 2.02
CA MET A 16 10.03 -8.73 0.89
C MET A 16 8.63 -8.30 1.34
N SER A 17 8.15 -8.81 2.48
CA SER A 17 6.85 -8.40 3.02
C SER A 17 6.85 -6.92 3.37
N LEU A 18 7.91 -6.44 4.01
CA LEU A 18 8.01 -5.03 4.40
C LEU A 18 8.13 -4.12 3.17
N GLN A 19 8.91 -4.49 2.16
CA GLN A 19 9.01 -3.73 0.91
C GLN A 19 7.67 -3.63 0.18
N LEU A 20 6.96 -4.75 -0.01
CA LEU A 20 5.62 -4.75 -0.61
C LEU A 20 4.63 -3.89 0.18
N ASN A 21 4.63 -3.98 1.51
CA ASN A 21 3.77 -3.14 2.34
C ASN A 21 4.15 -1.66 2.25
N LEU A 22 5.44 -1.30 2.30
CA LEU A 22 5.88 0.09 2.19
C LEU A 22 5.44 0.72 0.86
N PHE A 23 5.59 -0.01 -0.24
CA PHE A 23 5.19 0.43 -1.57
C PHE A 23 3.66 0.54 -1.70
N PHE A 24 2.95 -0.58 -1.57
CA PHE A 24 1.52 -0.61 -1.90
C PHE A 24 0.65 0.07 -0.84
N LEU A 25 0.99 0.07 0.46
CA LEU A 25 0.14 0.77 1.44
C LEU A 25 0.15 2.28 1.20
N ARG A 26 1.26 2.85 0.73
CA ARG A 26 1.33 4.25 0.31
C ARG A 26 0.44 4.50 -0.91
N ILE A 27 0.57 3.68 -1.95
CA ILE A 27 -0.27 3.76 -3.15
C ILE A 27 -1.76 3.67 -2.79
N GLN A 28 -2.16 2.72 -1.94
CA GLN A 28 -3.56 2.55 -1.57
C GLN A 28 -4.10 3.70 -0.71
N LYS A 29 -3.28 4.26 0.19
CA LYS A 29 -3.60 5.51 0.90
C LYS A 29 -3.84 6.66 -0.09
N GLU A 30 -2.97 6.82 -1.07
CA GLU A 30 -3.05 7.89 -2.07
C GLU A 30 -4.29 7.72 -2.96
N HIS A 31 -4.57 6.51 -3.42
CA HIS A 31 -5.82 6.19 -4.12
C HIS A 31 -7.07 6.56 -3.32
N SER A 32 -7.12 6.22 -2.03
CA SER A 32 -8.23 6.60 -1.17
C SER A 32 -8.36 8.13 -1.06
N THR A 33 -7.24 8.85 -1.02
CA THR A 33 -7.22 10.33 -1.03
C THR A 33 -7.79 10.89 -2.34
N PHE A 34 -7.38 10.35 -3.49
CA PHE A 34 -7.86 10.80 -4.79
C PHE A 34 -9.34 10.48 -5.02
N LEU A 35 -9.79 9.30 -4.60
CA LEU A 35 -11.20 8.92 -4.65
C LEU A 35 -12.06 9.86 -3.80
N GLU A 36 -11.62 10.18 -2.57
CA GLU A 36 -12.27 11.14 -1.68
C GLU A 36 -12.40 12.52 -2.34
N ALA A 37 -11.32 13.02 -2.95
CA ALA A 37 -11.32 14.31 -3.67
C ALA A 37 -12.25 14.32 -4.89
N GLY A 38 -12.43 13.17 -5.54
CA GLY A 38 -13.27 13.05 -6.73
C GLY A 38 -14.76 12.97 -6.46
N PHE A 39 -15.20 12.79 -5.21
CA PHE A 39 -16.63 12.76 -4.89
C PHE A 39 -17.23 14.16 -4.75
N THR A 40 -18.48 14.30 -5.18
CA THR A 40 -19.26 15.51 -4.93
C THR A 40 -19.91 15.48 -3.56
N GLN A 41 -20.21 16.64 -2.99
CA GLN A 41 -20.86 16.78 -1.68
C GLN A 41 -22.22 16.07 -1.56
N LYS A 42 -22.83 15.67 -2.68
CA LYS A 42 -24.06 14.88 -2.70
C LYS A 42 -23.87 13.43 -2.21
N ASN A 43 -22.62 12.95 -2.16
CA ASN A 43 -22.26 11.59 -1.77
C ASN A 43 -21.41 11.57 -0.48
N PRO A 44 -21.90 12.12 0.65
CA PRO A 44 -21.13 12.20 1.88
C PRO A 44 -20.71 10.82 2.42
N ASP A 45 -21.56 9.81 2.24
CA ASP A 45 -21.25 8.44 2.67
C ASP A 45 -20.04 7.87 1.93
N ARG A 46 -19.92 8.15 0.62
CA ARG A 46 -18.78 7.71 -0.21
C ARG A 46 -17.50 8.46 0.12
N ILE A 47 -17.61 9.75 0.44
CA ILE A 47 -16.50 10.57 0.94
C ILE A 47 -15.97 9.96 2.24
N GLU A 48 -16.86 9.67 3.19
CA GLU A 48 -16.45 9.11 4.48
C GLU A 48 -15.89 7.68 4.36
N GLU A 49 -16.44 6.86 3.47
CA GLU A 49 -15.92 5.52 3.16
C GLU A 49 -14.49 5.59 2.58
N ALA A 50 -14.23 6.50 1.64
CA ALA A 50 -12.87 6.74 1.12
C ALA A 50 -11.92 7.28 2.21
N ALA A 51 -12.40 8.20 3.04
CA ALA A 51 -11.64 8.75 4.17
C ALA A 51 -11.30 7.68 5.22
N TYR A 52 -12.20 6.72 5.47
CA TYR A 52 -11.95 5.57 6.33
C TYR A 52 -10.78 4.72 5.80
N PHE A 53 -10.77 4.40 4.50
CA PHE A 53 -9.67 3.65 3.91
C PHE A 53 -8.35 4.41 4.01
N ARG A 54 -8.33 5.70 3.65
CA ARG A 54 -7.14 6.56 3.76
C ARG A 54 -6.54 6.52 5.18
N ARG A 55 -7.36 6.75 6.21
CA ARG A 55 -6.92 6.71 7.61
C ARG A 55 -6.45 5.33 8.05
N SER A 56 -7.08 4.27 7.55
CA SER A 56 -6.71 2.90 7.87
C SER A 56 -5.39 2.49 7.21
N PHE A 57 -5.14 2.91 5.97
CA PHE A 57 -3.85 2.71 5.30
C PHE A 57 -2.74 3.55 5.93
N ASP A 58 -3.02 4.77 6.41
CA ASP A 58 -2.05 5.55 7.20
C ASP A 58 -1.55 4.77 8.42
N GLN A 59 -2.45 4.08 9.13
CA GLN A 59 -2.09 3.28 10.30
C GLN A 59 -1.20 2.09 9.94
N LEU A 60 -1.56 1.34 8.88
CA LEU A 60 -0.77 0.20 8.42
C LEU A 60 0.59 0.63 7.87
N LEU A 61 0.64 1.73 7.10
CA LEU A 61 1.88 2.25 6.54
C LEU A 61 2.82 2.73 7.65
N LEU A 62 2.31 3.44 8.67
CA LEU A 62 3.12 3.84 9.82
C LEU A 62 3.68 2.64 10.57
N GLU A 63 2.91 1.56 10.70
CA GLU A 63 3.39 0.30 11.29
C GLU A 63 4.48 -0.34 10.42
N ALA A 64 4.28 -0.42 9.10
CA ALA A 64 5.26 -0.94 8.14
C ALA A 64 6.59 -0.16 8.21
N VAL A 65 6.52 1.18 8.22
CA VAL A 65 7.69 2.06 8.40
C VAL A 65 8.40 1.75 9.72
N ARG A 66 7.69 1.55 10.82
CA ARG A 66 8.33 1.23 12.11
C ARG A 66 8.99 -0.15 12.11
N LEU A 67 8.40 -1.12 11.43
CA LEU A 67 8.93 -2.49 11.32
C LEU A 67 10.12 -2.58 10.36
N SER A 68 10.22 -1.69 9.37
CA SER A 68 11.30 -1.70 8.38
C SER A 68 12.62 -1.11 8.87
N LYS A 69 12.60 -0.35 9.97
CA LYS A 69 13.79 0.27 10.54
C LYS A 69 14.86 -0.77 10.87
N ASN A 70 16.04 -0.63 10.26
CA ASN A 70 17.19 -1.54 10.36
C ASN A 70 16.91 -2.98 9.90
N VAL A 71 15.86 -3.20 9.10
CA VAL A 71 15.47 -4.51 8.57
C VAL A 71 15.50 -4.50 7.04
N VAL A 72 14.91 -3.48 6.42
CA VAL A 72 15.02 -3.28 4.97
C VAL A 72 16.39 -2.64 4.68
N PRO A 73 17.16 -3.17 3.72
CA PRO A 73 18.46 -2.61 3.36
C PRO A 73 18.37 -1.13 3.03
N SER A 74 19.36 -0.35 3.48
CA SER A 74 19.34 1.11 3.34
C SER A 74 19.37 1.56 1.88
N GLU A 75 20.04 0.80 1.00
CA GLU A 75 20.03 1.02 -0.44
C GLU A 75 18.61 0.94 -1.02
N VAL A 76 17.82 -0.05 -0.61
CA VAL A 76 16.42 -0.23 -1.03
C VAL A 76 15.53 0.85 -0.42
N MET A 77 15.77 1.25 0.84
CA MET A 77 15.02 2.34 1.47
C MET A 77 15.26 3.70 0.79
N LEU A 78 16.47 3.92 0.27
CA LEU A 78 16.91 5.16 -0.38
C LEU A 78 16.82 5.13 -1.91
N SER A 79 16.27 4.05 -2.50
CA SER A 79 16.15 3.89 -3.94
C SER A 79 15.22 4.91 -4.61
N GLY A 80 14.37 5.56 -3.82
CA GLY A 80 13.30 6.44 -4.30
C GLY A 80 11.98 5.71 -4.58
N GLU A 81 11.93 4.38 -4.43
CA GLU A 81 10.76 3.55 -4.76
C GLU A 81 9.59 3.77 -3.80
N PHE A 82 9.86 3.96 -2.50
CA PHE A 82 8.80 4.12 -1.49
C PHE A 82 8.46 5.57 -1.16
N PHE A 83 9.42 6.47 -1.33
CA PHE A 83 9.30 7.91 -1.13
C PHE A 83 10.49 8.61 -1.78
N THR A 84 10.31 9.88 -2.12
CA THR A 84 11.36 10.75 -2.66
C THR A 84 11.47 12.03 -1.83
N GLU A 85 12.47 12.85 -2.12
CA GLU A 85 12.59 14.19 -1.52
C GLU A 85 11.35 15.08 -1.80
N PHE A 86 10.62 14.81 -2.89
CA PHE A 86 9.42 15.57 -3.28
C PHE A 86 8.14 15.09 -2.61
N THR A 87 8.13 13.91 -1.97
CA THR A 87 6.92 13.31 -1.41
C THR A 87 6.26 14.21 -0.35
N LEU A 88 7.04 14.84 0.52
CA LEU A 88 6.49 15.70 1.56
C LEU A 88 5.80 16.95 0.97
N ASP A 89 6.42 17.58 -0.03
CA ASP A 89 5.88 18.76 -0.68
C ASP A 89 4.62 18.42 -1.51
N ALA A 90 4.59 17.25 -2.14
CA ALA A 90 3.42 16.73 -2.82
C ALA A 90 2.24 16.46 -1.85
N GLU A 91 2.51 15.88 -0.68
CA GLU A 91 1.50 15.66 0.36
C GLU A 91 0.96 16.99 0.90
N LEU A 92 1.84 17.97 1.17
CA LEU A 92 1.43 19.31 1.63
C LEU A 92 0.59 20.05 0.58
N SER A 93 1.01 19.98 -0.68
CA SER A 93 0.29 20.63 -1.79
C SER A 93 -1.08 19.99 -2.01
N THR A 94 -1.14 18.65 -2.02
CA THR A 94 -2.42 17.92 -2.14
C THR A 94 -3.36 18.29 -1.00
N GLN A 95 -2.89 18.29 0.24
CA GLN A 95 -3.70 18.71 1.40
C GLN A 95 -4.21 20.15 1.24
N PHE A 96 -3.34 21.07 0.80
CA PHE A 96 -3.71 22.47 0.62
C PHE A 96 -4.81 22.66 -0.43
N PHE A 97 -4.69 22.04 -1.61
CA PHE A 97 -5.63 22.25 -2.71
C PHE A 97 -6.93 21.44 -2.57
N THR A 98 -6.90 20.29 -1.90
CA THR A 98 -8.09 19.44 -1.72
C THR A 98 -8.83 19.70 -0.41
N GLY A 99 -8.14 20.23 0.60
CA GLY A 99 -8.64 20.32 1.98
C GLY A 99 -8.70 18.97 2.71
N ILE A 100 -8.29 17.87 2.08
CA ILE A 100 -8.29 16.53 2.68
C ILE A 100 -7.07 16.41 3.59
N PRO A 101 -7.23 16.04 4.88
CA PRO A 101 -6.10 15.92 5.80
C PRO A 101 -5.19 14.76 5.40
N ILE A 102 -3.88 15.02 5.24
CA ILE A 102 -2.87 14.01 4.92
C ILE A 102 -1.90 13.87 6.10
N ASN A 103 -1.70 12.65 6.57
CA ASN A 103 -0.74 12.36 7.62
C ASN A 103 0.71 12.42 7.10
N THR A 104 1.23 13.64 7.00
CA THR A 104 2.61 13.95 6.57
C THR A 104 3.67 13.51 7.58
N ASN A 105 3.29 13.09 8.80
CA ASN A 105 4.25 12.63 9.80
C ASN A 105 4.93 11.31 9.38
N ILE A 106 4.24 10.46 8.60
CA ILE A 106 4.82 9.21 8.09
C ILE A 106 6.04 9.52 7.21
N THR A 107 5.87 10.42 6.24
CA THR A 107 6.95 10.86 5.35
C THR A 107 8.07 11.56 6.12
N ARG A 108 7.75 12.40 7.12
CA ARG A 108 8.78 13.00 7.99
C ARG A 108 9.60 11.97 8.74
N ILE A 109 8.97 10.90 9.24
CA ILE A 109 9.67 9.80 9.89
C ILE A 109 10.60 9.12 8.89
N GLN A 110 10.12 8.79 7.69
CA GLN A 110 10.91 8.15 6.63
C GLN A 110 12.13 8.98 6.22
N LEU A 111 11.94 10.29 5.98
CA LEU A 111 13.04 11.22 5.66
C LEU A 111 14.05 11.37 6.80
N GLY A 112 13.62 11.20 8.05
CA GLY A 112 14.48 11.25 9.24
C GLY A 112 15.10 9.90 9.61
N MET A 113 14.84 8.82 8.85
CA MET A 113 15.44 7.52 9.12
C MET A 113 16.92 7.55 8.73
N ILE A 114 17.78 7.63 9.75
CA ILE A 114 19.22 7.40 9.58
C ILE A 114 19.44 5.89 9.52
N PRO A 115 20.10 5.37 8.46
CA PRO A 115 20.61 4.01 8.41
C PRO A 115 21.40 3.67 9.68
N GLY A 116 20.88 2.73 10.48
CA GLY A 116 21.64 2.15 11.59
C GLY A 116 22.50 0.98 11.09
N PRO A 117 23.46 0.50 11.91
CA PRO A 117 24.13 -0.76 11.62
C PRO A 117 23.09 -1.88 11.50
N GLU A 118 23.26 -2.74 10.50
CA GLU A 118 22.44 -3.94 10.32
C GLU A 118 22.39 -4.71 11.64
N SER A 119 21.17 -4.98 12.09
CA SER A 119 20.93 -5.66 13.35
C SER A 119 20.32 -7.02 13.06
N GLU A 120 20.67 -8.03 13.87
CA GLU A 120 20.03 -9.35 13.75
C GLU A 120 18.50 -9.21 13.82
N ILE A 121 17.82 -9.81 12.85
CA ILE A 121 16.36 -9.79 12.72
C ILE A 121 15.73 -10.54 13.89
N PRO A 122 15.07 -9.85 14.84
CA PRO A 122 14.57 -10.50 16.05
C PRO A 122 13.56 -11.62 15.73
N GLY A 123 13.60 -12.71 16.50
CA GLY A 123 12.65 -13.84 16.41
C GLY A 123 11.17 -13.43 16.31
N ILE A 124 10.79 -12.36 17.03
CA ILE A 124 9.41 -11.87 17.13
C ILE A 124 8.93 -11.10 15.89
N LEU A 125 9.86 -10.68 15.01
CA LEU A 125 9.54 -9.79 13.90
C LEU A 125 8.69 -10.48 12.82
N GLU A 126 8.96 -11.75 12.54
CA GLU A 126 8.20 -12.56 11.56
C GLU A 126 6.70 -12.60 11.89
N ASN A 127 6.35 -12.80 13.16
CA ASN A 127 4.96 -12.82 13.60
C ASN A 127 4.28 -11.46 13.42
N ARG A 128 5.01 -10.37 13.70
CA ARG A 128 4.50 -9.00 13.52
C ARG A 128 4.28 -8.68 12.03
N VAL A 129 5.23 -9.07 11.18
CA VAL A 129 5.13 -8.91 9.72
C VAL A 129 3.99 -9.75 9.15
N THR A 130 3.85 -11.00 9.58
CA THR A 130 2.71 -11.86 9.21
C THR A 130 1.36 -11.23 9.61
N PHE A 131 1.30 -10.62 10.79
CA PHE A 131 0.08 -9.94 11.24
C PHE A 131 -0.20 -8.66 10.43
N LEU A 132 0.82 -7.86 10.12
CA LEU A 132 0.72 -6.72 9.22
C LEU A 132 0.18 -7.15 7.86
N ASN A 133 0.76 -8.19 7.26
CA ASN A 133 0.36 -8.72 5.96
C ASN A 133 -1.12 -9.12 5.94
N LYS A 134 -1.57 -9.89 6.93
CA LYS A 134 -2.97 -10.31 7.03
C LYS A 134 -3.93 -9.12 7.11
N ARG A 135 -3.57 -8.08 7.86
CA ARG A 135 -4.38 -6.85 7.98
C ARG A 135 -4.37 -6.03 6.69
N ALA A 136 -3.23 -5.93 6.02
CA ALA A 136 -3.10 -5.27 4.72
C ALA A 136 -3.94 -5.97 3.64
N ILE A 137 -3.88 -7.31 3.57
CA ILE A 137 -4.73 -8.12 2.68
C ILE A 137 -6.21 -7.89 2.98
N TYR A 138 -6.61 -7.98 4.25
CA TYR A 138 -8.00 -7.78 4.65
C TYR A 138 -8.52 -6.39 4.27
N LEU A 139 -7.79 -5.33 4.64
CA LEU A 139 -8.19 -3.96 4.34
C LEU A 139 -8.23 -3.69 2.82
N THR A 140 -7.28 -4.25 2.07
CA THR A 140 -7.22 -4.08 0.62
C THR A 140 -8.35 -4.82 -0.09
N ASN A 141 -8.75 -6.01 0.37
CA ASN A 141 -9.95 -6.69 -0.16
C ASN A 141 -11.22 -5.84 0.03
N ASN A 142 -11.39 -5.23 1.21
CA ASN A 142 -12.51 -4.32 1.44
C ASN A 142 -12.44 -3.10 0.50
N LEU A 143 -11.24 -2.57 0.21
CA LEU A 143 -11.05 -1.48 -0.75
C LEU A 143 -11.35 -1.93 -2.19
N ILE A 144 -11.02 -3.17 -2.55
CA ILE A 144 -11.35 -3.78 -3.85
C ILE A 144 -12.87 -3.82 -4.03
N ASP A 145 -13.61 -4.29 -3.02
CA ASP A 145 -15.07 -4.34 -3.07
C ASP A 145 -15.68 -2.94 -3.23
N PHE A 146 -15.14 -1.96 -2.49
CA PHE A 146 -15.51 -0.55 -2.65
C PHE A 146 -15.25 -0.03 -4.07
N LYS A 147 -14.06 -0.26 -4.62
CA LYS A 147 -13.67 0.16 -5.98
C LYS A 147 -14.54 -0.52 -7.05
N LYS A 148 -14.83 -1.82 -6.92
CA LYS A 148 -15.75 -2.56 -7.81
C LYS A 148 -17.14 -1.95 -7.78
N LYS A 149 -17.67 -1.69 -6.58
CA LYS A 149 -19.01 -1.09 -6.44
C LYS A 149 -19.06 0.31 -7.02
N LEU A 150 -18.05 1.13 -6.76
CA LEU A 150 -17.93 2.46 -7.31
C LEU A 150 -17.89 2.43 -8.84
N LEU A 151 -17.04 1.58 -9.44
CA LEU A 151 -16.95 1.42 -10.88
C LEU A 151 -18.32 1.05 -11.48
N GLU A 152 -18.99 0.07 -10.88
CA GLU A 152 -20.32 -0.38 -11.27
C GLU A 152 -21.35 0.77 -11.23
N ASP A 153 -21.32 1.60 -10.19
CA ASP A 153 -22.23 2.73 -10.04
C ASP A 153 -21.91 3.85 -11.05
N VAL A 154 -20.64 4.09 -11.38
CA VAL A 154 -20.25 5.10 -12.37
C VAL A 154 -20.67 4.65 -13.78
N VAL A 155 -20.37 3.41 -14.19
CA VAL A 155 -20.69 2.93 -15.55
C VAL A 155 -22.20 2.81 -15.80
N ASN A 156 -22.99 2.62 -14.75
CA ASN A 156 -24.45 2.59 -14.82
C ASN A 156 -25.11 3.96 -14.51
N CYS A 157 -24.33 5.04 -14.48
CA CYS A 157 -24.82 6.40 -14.24
C CYS A 157 -25.60 6.57 -12.92
N ARG A 158 -25.27 5.80 -11.88
CA ARG A 158 -25.92 5.85 -10.55
C ARG A 158 -25.26 6.83 -9.58
N ILE A 159 -24.09 7.37 -9.94
CA ILE A 159 -23.36 8.36 -9.17
C ILE A 159 -22.70 9.39 -10.08
N PHE A 160 -22.65 10.64 -9.64
CA PHE A 160 -21.88 11.70 -10.29
C PHE A 160 -20.62 12.01 -9.46
N THR A 161 -19.46 11.84 -10.10
CA THR A 161 -18.12 11.98 -9.50
C THR A 161 -17.11 12.38 -10.59
N PHE A 162 -16.00 12.99 -10.18
CA PHE A 162 -14.85 13.26 -11.04
C PHE A 162 -13.87 12.08 -11.13
N ASN A 163 -14.15 10.97 -10.44
CA ASN A 163 -13.41 9.73 -10.56
C ASN A 163 -13.76 9.05 -11.90
N TYR A 164 -12.87 9.14 -12.89
CA TYR A 164 -13.10 8.55 -14.20
C TYR A 164 -13.17 7.01 -14.14
N PRO A 165 -14.04 6.35 -14.93
CA PRO A 165 -14.15 4.87 -14.93
C PRO A 165 -12.81 4.16 -15.15
N LEU A 166 -12.01 4.63 -16.10
CA LEU A 166 -10.69 4.05 -16.41
C LEU A 166 -9.69 4.23 -15.26
N LEU A 167 -9.77 5.34 -14.52
CA LEU A 167 -8.96 5.53 -13.32
C LEU A 167 -9.37 4.51 -12.24
N ILE A 168 -10.67 4.35 -12.00
CA ILE A 168 -11.19 3.41 -11.00
C ILE A 168 -10.80 1.97 -11.35
N ASP A 169 -10.92 1.58 -12.62
CA ASP A 169 -10.47 0.28 -13.12
C ASP A 169 -8.96 0.06 -12.89
N HIS A 170 -8.14 1.06 -13.23
CA HIS A 170 -6.70 0.98 -13.06
C HIS A 170 -6.31 0.78 -11.59
N ILE A 171 -6.78 1.64 -10.69
CA ILE A 171 -6.46 1.53 -9.26
C ILE A 171 -7.09 0.28 -8.61
N LEU A 172 -8.13 -0.30 -9.22
CA LEU A 172 -8.69 -1.59 -8.82
C LEU A 172 -7.71 -2.72 -9.14
N ARG A 173 -7.17 -2.77 -10.35
CA ARG A 173 -6.18 -3.79 -10.75
C ARG A 173 -4.92 -3.73 -9.88
N GLU A 174 -4.44 -2.55 -9.53
CA GLU A 174 -3.30 -2.41 -8.62
C GLU A 174 -3.60 -2.92 -7.19
N ALA A 175 -4.84 -2.74 -6.73
CA ALA A 175 -5.28 -3.31 -5.45
C ALA A 175 -5.31 -4.84 -5.47
N GLU A 176 -5.84 -5.42 -6.56
CA GLU A 176 -5.89 -6.87 -6.78
C GLU A 176 -4.49 -7.47 -6.92
N LEU A 177 -3.59 -6.75 -7.60
CA LEU A 177 -2.17 -7.11 -7.67
C LEU A 177 -1.58 -7.16 -6.26
N PHE A 178 -1.71 -6.10 -5.46
CA PHE A 178 -1.17 -6.06 -4.09
C PHE A 178 -1.62 -7.25 -3.25
N VAL A 179 -2.92 -7.56 -3.25
CA VAL A 179 -3.48 -8.73 -2.53
C VAL A 179 -2.87 -10.03 -3.06
N THR A 180 -2.75 -10.19 -4.37
CA THR A 180 -2.17 -11.37 -5.00
C THR A 180 -0.71 -11.56 -4.58
N LEU A 181 0.11 -10.51 -4.69
CA LEU A 181 1.53 -10.56 -4.32
C LEU A 181 1.70 -10.92 -2.86
N LEU A 182 0.99 -10.21 -1.97
CA LEU A 182 1.15 -10.37 -0.54
C LEU A 182 0.60 -11.71 -0.04
N THR A 183 -0.47 -12.21 -0.64
CA THR A 183 -1.02 -13.55 -0.34
C THR A 183 -0.08 -14.65 -0.79
N ARG A 184 0.48 -14.56 -2.01
CA ARG A 184 1.48 -15.53 -2.50
C ARG A 184 2.70 -15.53 -1.59
N LEU A 185 3.21 -14.36 -1.20
CA LEU A 185 4.32 -14.26 -0.26
C LEU A 185 3.98 -14.87 1.10
N GLN A 186 2.79 -14.57 1.64
CA GLN A 186 2.32 -15.11 2.92
C GLN A 186 2.20 -16.65 2.93
N ASN A 187 1.95 -17.25 1.76
CA ASN A 187 1.82 -18.68 1.55
C ASN A 187 3.10 -19.35 1.02
N ASN A 188 4.22 -18.62 0.91
CA ASN A 188 5.50 -19.10 0.34
C ASN A 188 5.43 -19.55 -1.14
N GLN A 189 4.67 -18.85 -2.00
CA GLN A 189 4.40 -19.21 -3.41
C GLN A 189 4.99 -18.25 -4.47
N PHE A 190 6.11 -17.57 -4.18
CA PHE A 190 6.57 -16.40 -4.96
C PHE A 190 7.38 -16.71 -6.23
N LEU A 191 7.80 -17.96 -6.46
CA LEU A 191 8.69 -18.37 -7.56
C LEU A 191 8.16 -18.04 -8.98
N HIS A 192 6.88 -17.67 -9.11
CA HIS A 192 6.21 -17.36 -10.39
C HIS A 192 5.89 -15.87 -10.59
N LEU A 193 6.42 -14.96 -9.76
CA LEU A 193 5.98 -13.58 -9.73
C LEU A 193 6.74 -12.62 -10.66
N MET A 194 8.04 -12.84 -10.85
CA MET A 194 8.87 -11.93 -11.66
C MET A 194 8.49 -11.96 -13.15
N ASP A 195 7.94 -13.07 -13.63
CA ASP A 195 7.49 -13.23 -15.01
C ASP A 195 6.22 -12.41 -15.31
N GLU A 196 5.33 -12.24 -14.32
CA GLU A 196 4.03 -11.54 -14.48
C GLU A 196 4.14 -10.02 -14.26
N ILE A 197 5.07 -9.55 -13.42
CA ILE A 197 5.31 -8.11 -13.19
C ILE A 197 5.89 -7.43 -14.43
N ALA A 198 6.61 -8.17 -15.27
CA ALA A 198 7.20 -7.66 -16.51
C ALA A 198 6.19 -7.47 -17.66
N GLU A 199 4.95 -7.98 -17.52
CA GLU A 199 3.91 -7.94 -18.58
C GLU A 199 2.86 -6.84 -18.39
N GLN A 200 3.04 -5.93 -17.42
CA GLN A 200 2.15 -4.78 -17.20
C GLN A 200 2.56 -3.51 -17.97
#